data_AF-A0AAJ2AZG5-F1
#
_entry.id   AF-A0AAJ2AZG5-F1
#
_cell.length_a   1.000
_cell.length_b   1.000
_cell.length_c   1.000
_cell.angle_alpha   90.00
_cell.angle_beta   90.00
_cell.angle_gamma   90.00
#
_symmetry.space_group_name_H-M   'P 1'
#
loop_
_entity.id
_entity.type
_entity.pdbx_description
1 polymer ?
#
loop_
_entity_poly.entity_id
_entity_poly.type
_entity_poly.pdbx_seq_one_letter_code
_entity_poly.pdbx_strand_id
1 'polypeptide(L)'
;MRPRTIQPSKALARQLTRNDPDERAKARTLYDWVRHNIRCVFVYIGENPANPHHVTQVLANRYGDCKDHVALYGALLAAVGIHSEPALTGLGTVYTLPSVPGYGSGAIDHVITWLPDLQLYADTTADDVSFGFLPTADMDRPVLLVNSAVLSRTPATLASERKARLNTDVKPDGAADYTYWVEHAGVMTDIERTRLGRVDATGSEQIAQNRLRESNLRGTGVLTSSDLAATSGPFSTTQRGTLDDVVWSNGATALPALTSLSGGIATQVRDWLVERARTQPYICVGGRFLETAQIVLPENIHITSMPDNLDLSSGFFKYHAHYSLDPATHTIRITWTLGADFGKQACSPGDFQTALPALRKTEWDTRQQIIVRMTS
;
A
#
# COMPACT_ATOMS: atom_id res chain seq x y z
N MET A 1 -23.11 20.96 8.51
CA MET A 1 -23.17 21.20 9.99
C MET A 1 -21.92 22.01 10.34
N ARG A 2 -22.01 23.26 10.84
CA ARG A 2 -20.80 24.02 11.24
C ARG A 2 -20.28 23.44 12.56
N PRO A 3 -19.04 22.93 12.64
CA PRO A 3 -18.50 22.42 13.89
C PRO A 3 -18.44 23.59 14.90
N ARG A 4 -19.13 23.47 16.04
CA ARG A 4 -18.96 24.41 17.14
C ARG A 4 -17.58 24.15 17.73
N THR A 5 -16.63 25.05 17.49
CA THR A 5 -15.30 25.00 18.11
C THR A 5 -15.43 25.22 19.62
N ILE A 6 -15.02 24.24 20.44
CA ILE A 6 -15.08 24.32 21.92
C ILE A 6 -13.66 24.57 22.46
N GLN A 7 -13.52 25.33 23.54
CA GLN A 7 -12.23 25.83 24.07
C GLN A 7 -11.08 24.79 24.15
N PRO A 8 -11.29 23.53 24.60
CA PRO A 8 -10.21 22.53 24.65
C PRO A 8 -9.66 22.17 23.26
N SER A 9 -10.52 22.03 22.25
CA SER A 9 -10.09 21.77 20.86
C SER A 9 -9.27 22.92 20.28
N LYS A 10 -9.60 24.17 20.66
CA LYS A 10 -8.91 25.37 20.19
C LYS A 10 -7.49 25.50 20.75
N ALA A 11 -7.31 25.22 22.05
CA ALA A 11 -6.00 25.24 22.68
C ALA A 11 -5.10 24.14 22.11
N LEU A 12 -5.63 22.91 21.98
CA LEU A 12 -4.91 21.78 21.40
C LEU A 12 -4.46 22.07 19.96
N ALA A 13 -5.38 22.52 19.09
CA ALA A 13 -5.05 22.77 17.70
C ALA A 13 -3.93 23.80 17.55
N ARG A 14 -4.00 24.92 18.29
CA ARG A 14 -2.96 25.97 18.28
C ARG A 14 -1.63 25.51 18.85
N GLN A 15 -1.65 24.62 19.84
CA GLN A 15 -0.44 24.04 20.41
C GLN A 15 0.26 23.14 19.40
N LEU A 16 -0.49 22.20 18.79
CA LEU A 16 0.06 21.25 17.83
C LEU A 16 0.64 21.95 16.60
N THR A 17 -0.02 23.01 16.15
CA THR A 17 0.30 23.71 14.89
C THR A 17 1.19 24.94 15.04
N ARG A 18 1.74 25.19 16.24
CA ARG A 18 2.44 26.45 16.56
C ARG A 18 3.61 26.75 15.62
N ASN A 19 4.30 25.71 15.16
CA ASN A 19 5.50 25.81 14.33
C ASN A 19 5.26 25.45 12.86
N ASP A 20 4.01 25.19 12.47
CA ASP A 20 3.70 24.79 11.11
C ASP A 20 3.68 26.01 10.17
N PRO A 21 4.41 25.94 9.03
CA PRO A 21 4.67 27.11 8.18
C PRO A 21 3.46 27.58 7.37
N ASP A 22 2.54 26.68 7.04
CA ASP A 22 1.42 26.94 6.14
C ASP A 22 0.18 26.10 6.50
N GLU A 23 -0.94 26.37 5.84
CA GLU A 23 -2.22 25.66 6.07
C GLU A 23 -2.14 24.16 5.79
N ARG A 24 -1.33 23.74 4.80
CA ARG A 24 -1.16 22.33 4.45
C ARG A 24 -0.41 21.58 5.55
N ALA A 25 0.64 22.19 6.09
CA ALA A 25 1.40 21.64 7.22
C ALA A 25 0.52 21.54 8.47
N LYS A 26 -0.27 22.58 8.77
CA LYS A 26 -1.24 22.57 9.87
C LYS A 26 -2.28 21.46 9.73
N ALA A 27 -2.88 21.34 8.54
CA ALA A 27 -3.86 20.29 8.25
C ALA A 27 -3.24 18.90 8.45
N ARG A 28 -2.03 18.68 7.93
CA ARG A 28 -1.27 17.44 8.14
C ARG A 28 -1.03 17.13 9.62
N THR A 29 -0.49 18.07 10.38
CA THR A 29 -0.21 17.89 11.81
C THR A 29 -1.46 17.49 12.58
N LEU A 30 -2.60 18.15 12.29
CA LEU A 30 -3.88 17.83 12.91
C LEU A 30 -4.42 16.46 12.45
N TYR A 31 -4.28 16.12 11.17
CA TYR A 31 -4.67 14.83 10.61
C TYR A 31 -3.90 13.69 11.27
N ASP A 32 -2.57 13.80 11.32
CA ASP A 32 -1.68 12.80 11.92
C ASP A 32 -1.96 12.66 13.41
N TRP A 33 -2.26 13.76 14.10
CA TRP A 33 -2.64 13.71 15.49
C TRP A 33 -3.97 12.96 15.68
N VAL A 34 -5.01 13.24 14.89
CA VAL A 34 -6.30 12.56 15.01
C VAL A 34 -6.16 11.07 14.73
N ARG A 35 -5.57 10.68 13.60
CA ARG A 35 -5.48 9.26 13.19
C ARG A 35 -4.69 8.40 14.19
N HIS A 36 -3.68 8.97 14.87
CA HIS A 36 -2.87 8.23 15.84
C HIS A 36 -3.41 8.28 17.28
N ASN A 37 -4.23 9.28 17.63
CA ASN A 37 -4.68 9.49 19.01
C ASN A 37 -6.18 9.19 19.22
N ILE A 38 -6.93 8.90 18.17
CA ILE A 38 -8.36 8.58 18.22
C ILE A 38 -8.56 7.24 17.53
N ARG A 39 -8.96 6.24 18.30
CA ARG A 39 -9.18 4.89 17.76
C ARG A 39 -10.53 4.82 17.07
N CYS A 40 -10.53 4.39 15.80
CA CYS A 40 -11.79 4.13 15.11
C CYS A 40 -12.51 2.92 15.71
N VAL A 41 -13.68 3.14 16.31
CA VAL A 41 -14.54 2.10 16.90
C VAL A 41 -16.00 2.40 16.59
N PHE A 42 -16.68 1.45 15.94
CA PHE A 42 -18.11 1.55 15.67
C PHE A 42 -18.91 1.09 16.89
N VAL A 43 -19.55 2.04 17.59
CA VAL A 43 -20.43 1.77 18.74
C VAL A 43 -21.84 2.28 18.41
N TYR A 44 -22.81 1.38 18.30
CA TYR A 44 -24.17 1.68 17.83
C TYR A 44 -25.24 1.56 18.94
N ILE A 45 -24.94 2.02 20.15
CA ILE A 45 -25.88 1.89 21.28
C ILE A 45 -26.72 3.17 21.40
N GLY A 46 -27.99 3.11 20.98
CA GLY A 46 -28.98 4.15 21.26
C GLY A 46 -28.83 5.49 20.54
N GLU A 47 -27.81 5.64 19.68
CA GLU A 47 -27.52 6.88 18.95
C GLU A 47 -27.91 6.82 17.47
N ASN A 48 -28.19 8.00 16.89
CA ASN A 48 -28.48 8.13 15.46
C ASN A 48 -27.20 7.87 14.64
N PRO A 49 -27.21 6.92 13.68
CA PRO A 49 -26.05 6.62 12.82
C PRO A 49 -25.48 7.83 12.05
N ALA A 50 -26.22 8.93 11.93
CA ALA A 50 -25.80 10.14 11.24
C ALA A 50 -25.27 11.26 12.15
N ASN A 51 -25.49 11.20 13.47
CA ASN A 51 -25.13 12.29 14.36
C ASN A 51 -23.82 11.97 15.10
N PRO A 52 -22.73 12.74 14.93
CA PRO A 52 -21.51 12.50 15.67
C PRO A 52 -21.69 12.77 17.17
N HIS A 53 -20.91 12.08 18.00
CA HIS A 53 -20.74 12.41 19.41
C HIS A 53 -20.19 13.84 19.55
N HIS A 54 -20.33 14.41 20.75
CA HIS A 54 -19.71 15.71 21.01
C HIS A 54 -18.19 15.62 20.90
N VAL A 55 -17.56 16.57 20.21
CA VAL A 55 -16.09 16.64 20.02
C VAL A 55 -15.33 16.56 21.34
N THR A 56 -15.87 17.11 22.42
CA THR A 56 -15.28 17.01 23.77
C THR A 56 -15.30 15.59 24.33
N GLN A 57 -16.34 14.80 24.02
CA GLN A 57 -16.42 13.39 24.40
C GLN A 57 -15.46 12.55 23.57
N VAL A 58 -15.41 12.74 22.24
CA VAL A 58 -14.43 12.06 21.36
C VAL A 58 -13.00 12.32 21.85
N LEU A 59 -12.68 13.58 22.16
CA LEU A 59 -11.38 13.98 22.66
C LEU A 59 -11.06 13.38 24.05
N ALA A 60 -12.04 13.30 24.95
CA ALA A 60 -11.86 12.73 26.27
C ALA A 60 -11.70 11.20 26.22
N ASN A 61 -12.51 10.53 25.40
CA ASN A 61 -12.61 9.09 25.33
C ASN A 61 -11.56 8.44 24.41
N ARG A 62 -10.98 9.22 23.48
CA ARG A 62 -9.97 8.75 22.51
C ARG A 62 -10.46 7.64 21.56
N TYR A 63 -11.76 7.61 21.29
CA TYR A 63 -12.34 6.76 20.26
C TYR A 63 -13.59 7.42 19.65
N GLY A 64 -13.96 6.94 18.46
CA GLY A 64 -15.18 7.31 17.74
C GLY A 64 -15.22 6.59 16.39
N ASP A 65 -16.27 6.74 15.61
CA ASP A 65 -16.32 6.24 14.22
C ASP A 65 -16.08 7.36 13.19
N CYS A 66 -16.34 7.11 11.91
CA CYS A 66 -16.02 8.05 10.82
C CYS A 66 -16.58 9.47 11.02
N LYS A 67 -17.84 9.60 11.44
CA LYS A 67 -18.46 10.92 11.71
C LYS A 67 -17.82 11.64 12.91
N ASP A 68 -17.37 10.89 13.92
CA ASP A 68 -16.68 11.45 15.08
C ASP A 68 -15.28 11.97 14.72
N HIS A 69 -14.56 11.20 13.90
CA HIS A 69 -13.26 11.56 13.34
C HIS A 69 -13.36 12.84 12.50
N VAL A 70 -14.35 12.94 11.60
CA VAL A 70 -14.60 14.14 10.77
C VAL A 70 -15.02 15.33 11.63
N ALA A 71 -15.88 15.12 12.65
CA ALA A 71 -16.31 16.19 13.54
C ALA A 71 -15.15 16.78 14.36
N LEU A 72 -14.29 15.92 14.92
CA LEU A 72 -13.12 16.35 15.68
C LEU A 72 -12.08 17.02 14.77
N TYR A 73 -11.74 16.41 13.63
CA TYR A 73 -10.76 16.98 12.70
C TYR A 73 -11.22 18.34 12.16
N GLY A 74 -12.48 18.45 11.73
CA GLY A 74 -13.07 19.72 11.30
C GLY A 74 -13.07 20.80 12.39
N ALA A 75 -13.31 20.43 13.66
CA ALA A 75 -13.23 21.38 14.78
C ALA A 75 -11.81 21.87 15.04
N LEU A 76 -10.80 20.99 14.93
CA LEU A 76 -9.39 21.35 15.05
C LEU A 76 -8.94 22.26 13.89
N LEU A 77 -9.33 21.95 12.65
CA LEU A 77 -9.05 22.77 11.47
C LEU A 77 -9.65 24.18 11.60
N ALA A 78 -10.94 24.26 11.99
CA ALA A 78 -11.62 25.54 12.20
C ALA A 78 -10.93 26.40 13.27
N ALA A 79 -10.34 25.79 14.31
CA ALA A 79 -9.62 26.51 15.36
C ALA A 79 -8.33 27.23 14.88
N VAL A 80 -7.76 26.77 13.76
CA VAL A 80 -6.58 27.34 13.11
C VAL A 80 -6.89 28.04 11.79
N GLY A 81 -8.17 28.22 11.48
CA GLY A 81 -8.65 29.00 10.34
C GLY A 81 -8.73 28.24 9.01
N ILE A 82 -8.62 26.90 9.02
CA ILE A 82 -8.69 26.10 7.80
C ILE A 82 -10.14 25.68 7.54
N HIS A 83 -10.64 25.96 6.34
CA HIS A 83 -11.99 25.56 5.95
C HIS A 83 -12.05 24.06 5.67
N SER A 84 -13.15 23.44 6.09
CA SER A 84 -13.43 22.03 5.84
C SER A 84 -14.92 21.76 5.84
N GLU A 85 -15.34 20.74 5.12
CA GLU A 85 -16.70 20.19 5.22
C GLU A 85 -16.72 18.67 5.19
N PRO A 86 -17.71 18.02 5.83
CA PRO A 86 -17.91 16.58 5.67
C PRO A 86 -18.24 16.23 4.21
N ALA A 87 -17.66 15.13 3.73
CA ALA A 87 -17.93 14.53 2.44
C ALA A 87 -18.49 13.12 2.67
N LEU A 88 -19.79 12.96 2.44
CA LEU A 88 -20.49 11.69 2.59
C LEU A 88 -20.18 10.78 1.39
N THR A 89 -19.85 9.52 1.66
CA THR A 89 -19.46 8.54 0.64
C THR A 89 -19.98 7.15 0.98
N GLY A 90 -19.89 6.23 0.02
CA GLY A 90 -20.20 4.82 0.18
C GLY A 90 -18.97 3.95 -0.04
N LEU A 91 -18.77 2.95 0.81
CA LEU A 91 -17.75 1.92 0.67
C LEU A 91 -18.31 0.69 -0.08
N GLY A 92 -17.50 -0.36 -0.22
CA GLY A 92 -17.89 -1.61 -0.89
C GLY A 92 -17.59 -1.62 -2.39
N THR A 93 -18.23 -2.53 -3.13
CA THR A 93 -17.89 -2.81 -4.54
C THR A 93 -18.64 -1.96 -5.57
N VAL A 94 -19.59 -1.12 -5.12
CA VAL A 94 -20.40 -0.25 -5.99
C VAL A 94 -19.85 1.17 -5.97
N TYR A 95 -19.46 1.69 -7.13
CA TYR A 95 -18.81 3.00 -7.31
C TYR A 95 -19.75 4.06 -7.90
N THR A 96 -21.06 3.81 -7.77
CA THR A 96 -22.14 4.68 -8.24
C THR A 96 -23.14 4.90 -7.11
N LEU A 97 -23.79 6.05 -7.09
CA LEU A 97 -24.94 6.29 -6.22
C LEU A 97 -26.22 5.80 -6.90
N PRO A 98 -27.19 5.24 -6.15
CA PRO A 98 -28.51 4.96 -6.69
C PRO A 98 -29.21 6.25 -7.12
N SER A 99 -30.14 6.13 -8.07
CA SER A 99 -30.99 7.26 -8.50
C SER A 99 -31.96 7.73 -7.42
N VAL A 100 -32.24 6.89 -6.43
CA VAL A 100 -33.08 7.20 -5.27
C VAL A 100 -32.17 7.55 -4.09
N PRO A 101 -32.35 8.71 -3.43
CA PRO A 101 -31.57 9.05 -2.26
C PRO A 101 -31.68 8.00 -1.15
N GLY A 102 -30.55 7.55 -0.63
CA GLY A 102 -30.47 6.61 0.48
C GLY A 102 -29.30 6.94 1.39
N TYR A 103 -29.52 6.80 2.71
CA TYR A 103 -28.49 6.92 3.75
C TYR A 103 -28.38 5.57 4.48
N GLY A 104 -27.18 5.21 4.92
CA GLY A 104 -26.89 3.91 5.54
C GLY A 104 -26.42 2.86 4.53
N SER A 105 -26.57 1.58 4.91
CA SER A 105 -25.98 0.39 4.27
C SER A 105 -26.30 0.16 2.78
N GLY A 106 -27.11 1.02 2.16
CA GLY A 106 -27.47 0.94 0.75
C GLY A 106 -26.71 1.89 -0.20
N ALA A 107 -26.07 2.96 0.29
CA ALA A 107 -25.45 3.96 -0.60
C ALA A 107 -24.43 4.91 0.04
N ILE A 108 -24.64 5.31 1.30
CA ILE A 108 -23.78 6.25 2.03
C ILE A 108 -23.59 5.69 3.45
N ASP A 109 -22.45 5.08 3.69
CA ASP A 109 -22.09 4.41 4.95
C ASP A 109 -20.77 4.91 5.55
N HIS A 110 -20.10 5.88 4.89
CA HIS A 110 -18.85 6.47 5.35
C HIS A 110 -18.84 7.99 5.16
N VAL A 111 -17.97 8.66 5.89
CA VAL A 111 -17.78 10.11 5.79
C VAL A 111 -16.31 10.47 6.01
N ILE A 112 -15.80 11.32 5.13
CA ILE A 112 -14.44 11.85 5.18
C ILE A 112 -14.48 13.38 5.19
N THR A 113 -13.31 14.03 5.20
CA THR A 113 -13.21 15.49 5.23
C THR A 113 -12.79 16.04 3.87
N TRP A 114 -13.51 17.03 3.33
CA TRP A 114 -13.09 17.83 2.19
C TRP A 114 -12.46 19.15 2.67
N LEU A 115 -11.30 19.50 2.12
CA LEU A 115 -10.51 20.70 2.40
C LEU A 115 -10.47 21.57 1.13
N PRO A 116 -11.43 22.50 0.94
CA PRO A 116 -11.56 23.23 -0.31
C PRO A 116 -10.34 24.07 -0.67
N ASP A 117 -9.71 24.73 0.30
CA ASP A 117 -8.55 25.61 0.04
C ASP A 117 -7.30 24.81 -0.39
N LEU A 118 -7.24 23.52 0.01
CA LEU A 118 -6.16 22.59 -0.36
C LEU A 118 -6.53 21.67 -1.53
N GLN A 119 -7.78 21.71 -1.99
CA GLN A 119 -8.37 20.80 -2.97
C GLN A 119 -8.09 19.32 -2.63
N LEU A 120 -8.33 18.95 -1.36
CA LEU A 120 -7.92 17.64 -0.83
C LEU A 120 -9.01 16.96 -0.01
N TYR A 121 -9.14 15.65 -0.21
CA TYR A 121 -9.92 14.76 0.67
C TYR A 121 -9.00 14.12 1.71
N ALA A 122 -9.46 14.01 2.94
CA ALA A 122 -8.72 13.42 4.04
C ALA A 122 -9.62 12.48 4.85
N ASP A 123 -9.18 11.23 5.01
CA ASP A 123 -9.83 10.26 5.89
C ASP A 123 -8.99 10.00 7.14
N THR A 124 -9.37 10.61 8.26
CA THR A 124 -8.70 10.40 9.55
C THR A 124 -9.09 9.08 10.23
N THR A 125 -9.99 8.29 9.64
CA THR A 125 -10.37 6.95 10.12
C THR A 125 -9.33 5.89 9.76
N ALA A 126 -8.59 6.08 8.67
CA ALA A 126 -7.48 5.21 8.28
C ALA A 126 -6.16 5.63 8.94
N ASP A 127 -5.72 4.86 9.92
CA ASP A 127 -4.50 5.15 10.68
C ASP A 127 -3.19 4.72 9.99
N ASP A 128 -3.32 4.10 8.82
CA ASP A 128 -2.24 3.59 7.98
C ASP A 128 -2.17 4.29 6.61
N VAL A 129 -2.76 5.48 6.47
CA VAL A 129 -2.71 6.29 5.25
C VAL A 129 -2.26 7.72 5.57
N SER A 130 -1.17 8.18 4.96
CA SER A 130 -0.59 9.51 5.20
C SER A 130 -1.47 10.63 4.66
N PHE A 131 -1.38 11.82 5.27
CA PHE A 131 -2.08 13.00 4.79
C PHE A 131 -1.78 13.30 3.31
N GLY A 132 -2.85 13.44 2.54
CA GLY A 132 -2.81 13.69 1.11
C GLY A 132 -2.95 12.45 0.23
N PHE A 133 -3.09 11.29 0.84
CA PHE A 133 -3.57 10.07 0.21
C PHE A 133 -4.92 9.66 0.81
N LEU A 134 -5.61 8.74 0.13
CA LEU A 134 -6.82 8.10 0.62
C LEU A 134 -6.60 6.58 0.64
N PRO A 135 -7.27 5.86 1.56
CA PRO A 135 -7.39 4.41 1.45
C PRO A 135 -7.95 4.03 0.09
N THR A 136 -7.52 2.89 -0.47
CA THR A 136 -8.05 2.37 -1.74
C THR A 136 -9.58 2.33 -1.76
N ALA A 137 -10.21 2.01 -0.62
CA ALA A 137 -11.65 1.94 -0.50
C ALA A 137 -12.37 3.29 -0.71
N ASP A 138 -11.67 4.40 -0.50
CA ASP A 138 -12.22 5.77 -0.56
C ASP A 138 -11.94 6.47 -1.90
N MET A 139 -11.07 5.90 -2.72
CA MET A 139 -10.68 6.45 -4.02
C MET A 139 -11.76 6.21 -5.08
N ASP A 140 -11.82 7.09 -6.09
CA ASP A 140 -12.80 7.06 -7.20
C ASP A 140 -14.29 6.97 -6.74
N ARG A 141 -14.61 7.51 -5.57
CA ARG A 141 -15.96 7.44 -5.00
C ARG A 141 -16.77 8.68 -5.32
N PRO A 142 -18.05 8.54 -5.68
CA PRO A 142 -18.97 9.68 -5.64
C PRO A 142 -19.13 10.16 -4.20
N VAL A 143 -19.09 11.46 -3.99
CA VAL A 143 -19.24 12.06 -2.65
C VAL A 143 -20.25 13.19 -2.66
N LEU A 144 -20.99 13.33 -1.57
CA LEU A 144 -21.86 14.48 -1.31
C LEU A 144 -21.21 15.41 -0.29
N LEU A 145 -20.83 16.60 -0.74
CA LEU A 145 -20.29 17.65 0.12
C LEU A 145 -21.43 18.30 0.93
N VAL A 146 -21.38 18.20 2.25
CA VAL A 146 -22.55 18.45 3.11
C VAL A 146 -22.92 19.93 3.21
N ASN A 147 -21.95 20.84 3.30
CA ASN A 147 -22.26 22.27 3.47
C ASN A 147 -22.58 22.92 2.13
N SER A 148 -21.89 22.53 1.06
CA SER A 148 -22.12 23.04 -0.29
C SER A 148 -23.28 22.36 -1.03
N ALA A 149 -23.73 21.18 -0.57
CA ALA A 149 -24.75 20.35 -1.21
C ALA A 149 -24.40 19.96 -2.67
N VAL A 150 -23.11 19.75 -2.93
CA VAL A 150 -22.58 19.42 -4.26
C VAL A 150 -22.16 17.95 -4.32
N LEU A 151 -22.51 17.28 -5.42
CA LEU A 151 -21.94 15.99 -5.78
C LEU A 151 -20.56 16.19 -6.40
N SER A 152 -19.58 15.48 -5.90
CA SER A 152 -18.20 15.44 -6.39
C SER A 152 -17.72 13.99 -6.49
N ARG A 153 -16.43 13.79 -6.74
CA ARG A 153 -15.79 12.48 -6.78
C ARG A 153 -14.38 12.56 -6.19
N THR A 154 -14.00 11.59 -5.36
CA THR A 154 -12.61 11.49 -4.87
C THR A 154 -11.66 11.13 -6.02
N PRO A 155 -10.35 11.41 -5.90
CA PRO A 155 -9.39 11.11 -6.94
C PRO A 155 -9.44 9.64 -7.37
N ALA A 156 -9.50 9.40 -8.68
CA ALA A 156 -9.55 8.06 -9.25
C ALA A 156 -8.20 7.32 -9.11
N THR A 157 -7.11 8.07 -9.15
CA THR A 157 -5.76 7.54 -8.98
C THR A 157 -4.96 8.43 -8.04
N LEU A 158 -4.01 7.82 -7.34
CA LEU A 158 -3.04 8.47 -6.49
C LEU A 158 -1.69 7.80 -6.71
N ALA A 159 -0.61 8.53 -6.49
CA ALA A 159 0.73 7.99 -6.67
C ALA A 159 0.93 6.77 -5.76
N SER A 160 1.46 5.70 -6.34
CA SER A 160 1.84 4.47 -5.65
C SER A 160 3.06 3.90 -6.36
N GLU A 161 4.20 3.91 -5.67
CA GLU A 161 5.46 3.40 -6.18
C GLU A 161 6.09 2.44 -5.18
N ARG A 162 6.69 1.37 -5.70
CA ARG A 162 7.42 0.39 -4.92
C ARG A 162 8.72 0.03 -5.59
N LYS A 163 9.82 0.12 -4.84
CA LYS A 163 11.17 -0.24 -5.30
C LYS A 163 11.71 -1.37 -4.43
N ALA A 164 12.19 -2.44 -5.04
CA ALA A 164 12.81 -3.56 -4.33
C ALA A 164 14.17 -3.94 -4.92
N ARG A 165 15.07 -4.36 -4.04
CA ARG A 165 16.39 -4.87 -4.38
C ARG A 165 16.65 -6.13 -3.57
N LEU A 166 16.96 -7.24 -4.24
CA LEU A 166 17.35 -8.50 -3.61
C LEU A 166 18.76 -8.88 -4.06
N ASN A 167 19.68 -9.01 -3.12
CA ASN A 167 21.03 -9.48 -3.35
C ASN A 167 21.19 -10.83 -2.65
N THR A 168 21.65 -11.84 -3.39
CA THR A 168 21.87 -13.20 -2.91
C THR A 168 23.27 -13.63 -3.30
N ASP A 169 24.10 -13.98 -2.31
CA ASP A 169 25.45 -14.49 -2.49
C ASP A 169 25.44 -15.99 -2.17
N VAL A 170 25.47 -16.83 -3.20
CA VAL A 170 25.41 -18.29 -3.08
C VAL A 170 26.79 -18.82 -2.74
N LYS A 171 26.85 -19.64 -1.70
CA LYS A 171 28.07 -20.29 -1.20
C LYS A 171 28.36 -21.58 -1.97
N PRO A 172 29.61 -22.07 -1.96
CA PRO A 172 29.99 -23.31 -2.65
C PRO A 172 29.18 -24.55 -2.22
N ASP A 173 28.65 -24.55 -1.00
CA ASP A 173 27.79 -25.63 -0.46
C ASP A 173 26.31 -25.49 -0.83
N GLY A 174 25.93 -24.40 -1.50
CA GLY A 174 24.57 -24.13 -1.95
C GLY A 174 23.71 -23.32 -0.97
N ALA A 175 24.18 -23.05 0.25
CA ALA A 175 23.57 -22.04 1.12
C ALA A 175 23.80 -20.63 0.54
N ALA A 176 23.14 -19.60 1.09
CA ALA A 176 23.38 -18.23 0.65
C ALA A 176 23.32 -17.21 1.79
N ASP A 177 24.01 -16.09 1.63
CA ASP A 177 23.72 -14.86 2.38
C ASP A 177 22.84 -13.97 1.50
N TYR A 178 21.89 -13.24 2.09
CA TYR A 178 21.06 -12.31 1.33
C TYR A 178 20.86 -10.98 2.03
N THR A 179 20.63 -9.96 1.21
CA THR A 179 20.13 -8.65 1.63
C THR A 179 18.95 -8.27 0.74
N TYR A 180 17.83 -7.99 1.38
CA TYR A 180 16.61 -7.54 0.73
C TYR A 180 16.24 -6.15 1.23
N TRP A 181 16.13 -5.19 0.32
CA TRP A 181 15.67 -3.84 0.60
C TRP A 181 14.40 -3.55 -0.20
N VAL A 182 13.43 -2.92 0.44
CA VAL A 182 12.20 -2.45 -0.21
C VAL A 182 11.81 -1.09 0.31
N GLU A 183 11.36 -0.22 -0.59
CA GLU A 183 10.81 1.11 -0.30
C GLU A 183 9.42 1.26 -0.93
N HIS A 184 8.51 1.84 -0.16
CA HIS A 184 7.17 2.22 -0.58
C HIS A 184 7.04 3.73 -0.57
N ALA A 185 6.37 4.28 -1.58
CA ALA A 185 6.01 5.68 -1.66
C ALA A 185 4.55 5.83 -2.13
N GLY A 186 3.87 6.85 -1.63
CA GLY A 186 2.46 7.10 -1.94
C GLY A 186 1.49 6.30 -1.08
N VAL A 187 0.38 5.83 -1.67
CA VAL A 187 -0.74 5.17 -0.94
C VAL A 187 -0.28 3.99 -0.07
N MET A 188 0.75 3.25 -0.50
CA MET A 188 1.23 2.04 0.19
C MET A 188 2.24 2.31 1.32
N THR A 189 2.64 3.57 1.52
CA THR A 189 3.76 3.92 2.43
C THR A 189 3.48 3.52 3.87
N ASP A 190 2.31 3.93 4.39
CA ASP A 190 2.03 3.85 5.82
C ASP A 190 1.48 2.49 6.25
N ILE A 191 0.99 1.66 5.32
CA ILE A 191 0.53 0.31 5.60
C ILE A 191 1.64 -0.50 6.28
N GLU A 192 2.82 -0.56 5.68
CA GLU A 192 3.95 -1.30 6.24
C GLU A 192 4.56 -0.59 7.46
N ARG A 193 4.59 0.75 7.45
CA ARG A 193 5.10 1.55 8.59
C ARG A 193 4.26 1.31 9.85
N THR A 194 2.94 1.44 9.74
CA THR A 194 2.00 1.23 10.85
C THR A 194 2.01 -0.23 11.30
N ARG A 195 2.09 -1.19 10.37
CA ARG A 195 2.24 -2.61 10.73
C ARG A 195 3.49 -2.87 11.57
N LEU A 196 4.65 -2.35 11.15
CA LEU A 196 5.90 -2.53 11.89
C LEU A 196 5.94 -1.75 13.21
N GLY A 197 5.29 -0.58 13.27
CA GLY A 197 5.16 0.19 14.52
C GLY A 197 4.32 -0.47 15.61
N ARG A 198 3.55 -1.51 15.27
CA ARG A 198 2.67 -2.26 16.20
C ARG A 198 3.30 -3.54 16.75
N VAL A 199 4.46 -3.95 16.26
CA VAL A 199 5.11 -5.20 16.67
C VAL A 199 6.37 -4.93 17.48
N ASP A 200 6.70 -5.87 18.37
CA ASP A 200 7.97 -5.90 19.07
C ASP A 200 9.06 -6.62 18.25
N ALA A 201 10.22 -6.88 18.86
CA ALA A 201 11.32 -7.58 18.21
C ALA A 201 10.91 -8.98 17.72
N THR A 202 10.17 -9.74 18.54
CA THR A 202 9.68 -11.09 18.19
C THR A 202 8.74 -11.04 17.00
N GLY A 203 7.82 -10.07 16.97
CA GLY A 203 6.92 -9.88 15.82
C GLY A 203 7.67 -9.47 14.55
N SER A 204 8.71 -8.65 14.66
CA SER A 204 9.58 -8.29 13.53
C SER A 204 10.32 -9.52 12.97
N GLU A 205 10.85 -10.39 13.83
CA GLU A 205 11.45 -11.67 13.43
C GLU A 205 10.43 -12.58 12.74
N GLN A 206 9.21 -12.67 13.27
CA GLN A 206 8.14 -13.46 12.66
C GLN A 206 7.77 -12.94 11.27
N ILE A 207 7.78 -11.63 11.05
CA ILE A 207 7.56 -11.03 9.72
C ILE A 207 8.68 -11.43 8.77
N ALA A 208 9.95 -11.34 9.20
CA ALA A 208 11.09 -11.75 8.38
C ALA A 208 11.00 -13.24 7.97
N GLN A 209 10.63 -14.12 8.90
CA GLN A 209 10.45 -15.54 8.65
C GLN A 209 9.25 -15.85 7.75
N ASN A 210 8.13 -15.14 7.92
CA ASN A 210 6.96 -15.30 7.06
C ASN A 210 7.27 -14.92 5.61
N ARG A 211 8.04 -13.84 5.38
CA ARG A 211 8.49 -13.40 4.06
C ARG A 211 9.31 -14.47 3.33
N LEU A 212 10.22 -15.14 4.04
CA LEU A 212 10.98 -16.27 3.49
C LEU A 212 10.05 -17.44 3.15
N ARG A 213 9.18 -17.84 4.09
CA ARG A 213 8.24 -18.95 3.89
C ARG A 213 7.27 -18.72 2.72
N GLU A 214 6.71 -17.52 2.60
CA GLU A 214 5.82 -17.13 1.50
C GLU A 214 6.54 -17.13 0.14
N SER A 215 7.86 -16.96 0.15
CA SER A 215 8.73 -17.08 -1.03
C SER A 215 9.25 -18.50 -1.24
N ASN A 216 8.76 -19.49 -0.48
CA ASN A 216 9.24 -20.88 -0.45
C ASN A 216 10.74 -21.02 -0.15
N LEU A 217 11.27 -20.13 0.69
CA LEU A 217 12.66 -20.15 1.17
C LEU A 217 12.72 -20.57 2.63
N ARG A 218 13.83 -21.19 3.03
CA ARG A 218 14.18 -21.50 4.42
C ARG A 218 15.44 -20.74 4.79
N GLY A 219 15.51 -20.25 6.02
CA GLY A 219 16.72 -19.60 6.53
C GLY A 219 16.45 -18.67 7.71
N THR A 220 17.30 -17.66 7.85
CA THR A 220 17.23 -16.68 8.93
C THR A 220 17.11 -15.26 8.38
N GLY A 221 16.59 -14.33 9.19
CA GLY A 221 16.42 -12.96 8.75
C GLY A 221 16.23 -12.00 9.91
N VAL A 222 16.96 -10.90 9.88
CA VAL A 222 16.77 -9.75 10.77
C VAL A 222 16.20 -8.61 9.95
N LEU A 223 15.06 -8.08 10.38
CA LEU A 223 14.36 -6.99 9.73
C LEU A 223 14.64 -5.66 10.45
N THR A 224 14.98 -4.65 9.66
CA THR A 224 15.17 -3.26 10.09
C THR A 224 14.33 -2.34 9.21
N SER A 225 14.05 -1.13 9.69
CA SER A 225 13.24 -0.15 8.96
C SER A 225 13.81 1.26 9.07
N SER A 226 13.36 2.14 8.17
CA SER A 226 13.47 3.59 8.36
C SER A 226 12.60 4.07 9.54
N ASP A 227 12.65 5.37 9.84
CA ASP A 227 11.91 5.95 10.96
C ASP A 227 10.42 5.59 10.97
N LEU A 228 9.97 4.94 12.05
CA LEU A 228 8.58 4.55 12.29
C LEU A 228 7.73 5.73 12.78
N ALA A 229 8.36 6.76 13.36
CA ALA A 229 7.66 7.95 13.85
C ALA A 229 7.41 9.00 12.76
N ALA A 230 8.05 8.86 11.60
CA ALA A 230 7.81 9.72 10.45
C ALA A 230 6.35 9.62 9.98
N THR A 231 5.73 10.76 9.69
CA THR A 231 4.33 10.83 9.21
C THR A 231 4.20 11.17 7.73
N SER A 232 5.33 11.26 7.03
CA SER A 232 5.36 11.53 5.59
C SER A 232 6.67 11.08 4.95
N GLY A 233 6.70 11.09 3.62
CA GLY A 233 7.84 10.61 2.84
C GLY A 233 7.85 9.09 2.71
N PRO A 234 8.78 8.52 1.92
CA PRO A 234 8.84 7.09 1.68
C PRO A 234 9.14 6.31 2.96
N PHE A 235 8.79 5.02 2.96
CA PHE A 235 9.11 4.10 4.03
C PHE A 235 9.85 2.89 3.48
N SER A 236 10.98 2.55 4.08
CA SER A 236 11.81 1.42 3.64
C SER A 236 12.08 0.41 4.75
N THR A 237 12.24 -0.84 4.34
CA THR A 237 12.67 -1.94 5.21
C THR A 237 13.85 -2.65 4.60
N THR A 238 14.77 -3.13 5.44
CA THR A 238 15.89 -3.98 5.02
C THR A 238 15.90 -5.25 5.84
N GLN A 239 15.91 -6.38 5.16
CA GLN A 239 16.05 -7.72 5.74
C GLN A 239 17.40 -8.30 5.34
N ARG A 240 18.17 -8.83 6.29
CA ARG A 240 19.43 -9.52 6.05
C ARG A 240 19.46 -10.85 6.77
N GLY A 241 20.08 -11.85 6.17
CA GLY A 241 20.28 -13.14 6.83
C GLY A 241 20.81 -14.19 5.90
N THR A 242 20.54 -15.45 6.24
CA THR A 242 20.99 -16.62 5.49
C THR A 242 19.80 -17.34 4.84
N LEU A 243 20.06 -18.00 3.73
CA LEU A 243 19.15 -18.96 3.11
C LEU A 243 19.81 -20.33 3.11
N ASP A 244 19.01 -21.35 3.37
CA ASP A 244 19.46 -22.74 3.39
C ASP A 244 19.20 -23.38 2.02
N ASP A 245 20.17 -24.14 1.51
CA ASP A 245 20.01 -25.02 0.34
C ASP A 245 19.36 -24.35 -0.89
N VAL A 246 19.79 -23.13 -1.22
CA VAL A 246 19.33 -22.37 -2.41
C VAL A 246 19.72 -23.11 -3.69
N VAL A 247 20.87 -23.78 -3.67
CA VAL A 247 21.31 -24.71 -4.72
C VAL A 247 21.59 -26.07 -4.10
N TRP A 248 20.98 -27.12 -4.65
CA TRP A 248 21.22 -28.49 -4.19
C TRP A 248 22.49 -29.07 -4.81
N SER A 249 23.23 -29.84 -4.01
CA SER A 249 24.49 -30.46 -4.42
C SER A 249 24.34 -31.62 -5.40
N ASN A 250 23.13 -32.18 -5.55
CA ASN A 250 22.84 -33.27 -6.46
C ASN A 250 21.87 -32.85 -7.58
N GLY A 251 22.29 -33.07 -8.82
CA GLY A 251 21.44 -32.80 -9.99
C GLY A 251 21.33 -31.32 -10.35
N ALA A 252 20.29 -30.98 -11.10
CA ALA A 252 20.01 -29.60 -11.49
C ALA A 252 19.05 -28.97 -10.47
N THR A 253 19.34 -27.74 -10.05
CA THR A 253 18.45 -26.94 -9.22
C THR A 253 17.73 -25.91 -10.08
N ALA A 254 16.42 -25.80 -9.89
CA ALA A 254 15.62 -24.73 -10.48
C ALA A 254 15.54 -23.55 -9.50
N LEU A 255 16.48 -22.61 -9.66
CA LEU A 255 16.60 -21.43 -8.83
C LEU A 255 15.53 -20.40 -9.26
N PRO A 256 14.61 -19.98 -8.36
CA PRO A 256 13.62 -18.97 -8.71
C PRO A 256 14.27 -17.66 -9.13
N ALA A 257 13.78 -17.03 -10.19
CA ALA A 257 14.19 -15.68 -10.62
C ALA A 257 13.59 -14.58 -9.70
N LEU A 258 13.71 -14.78 -8.39
CA LEU A 258 13.02 -13.99 -7.37
C LEU A 258 13.60 -12.57 -7.28
N THR A 259 12.72 -11.57 -7.19
CA THR A 259 13.08 -10.14 -7.11
C THR A 259 12.57 -9.45 -5.84
N SER A 260 11.71 -10.12 -5.07
CA SER A 260 11.06 -9.54 -3.90
C SER A 260 10.67 -10.61 -2.88
N LEU A 261 10.88 -10.33 -1.59
CA LEU A 261 10.49 -11.21 -0.48
C LEU A 261 9.20 -10.77 0.23
N SER A 262 8.65 -9.61 -0.11
CA SER A 262 7.49 -9.03 0.58
C SER A 262 6.51 -8.42 -0.41
N GLY A 263 5.74 -9.27 -1.08
CA GLY A 263 4.86 -8.88 -2.19
C GLY A 263 5.65 -8.61 -3.47
N GLY A 264 5.24 -7.59 -4.24
CA GLY A 264 5.90 -7.21 -5.49
C GLY A 264 5.12 -7.61 -6.74
N ILE A 265 5.77 -7.55 -7.91
CA ILE A 265 5.14 -7.74 -9.23
C ILE A 265 4.43 -9.10 -9.31
N ALA A 266 5.11 -10.19 -8.93
CA ALA A 266 4.54 -11.54 -8.98
C ALA A 266 3.27 -11.68 -8.13
N THR A 267 3.28 -11.07 -6.93
CA THR A 267 2.13 -11.06 -6.02
C THR A 267 0.99 -10.21 -6.59
N GLN A 268 1.29 -9.01 -7.08
CA GLN A 268 0.29 -8.10 -7.63
C GLN A 268 -0.43 -8.70 -8.84
N VAL A 269 0.30 -9.39 -9.73
CA VAL A 269 -0.25 -10.06 -10.91
C VAL A 269 -1.15 -11.24 -10.50
N ARG A 270 -0.71 -12.05 -9.52
CA ARG A 270 -1.52 -13.14 -8.97
C ARG A 270 -2.83 -12.61 -8.36
N ASP A 271 -2.77 -11.50 -7.64
CA ASP A 271 -3.95 -10.92 -7.00
C ASP A 271 -4.97 -10.41 -8.03
N TRP A 272 -4.52 -9.84 -9.16
CA TRP A 272 -5.44 -9.50 -10.25
C TRP A 272 -6.04 -10.73 -10.95
N LEU A 273 -5.29 -11.83 -11.01
CA LEU A 273 -5.68 -13.11 -11.64
C LEU A 273 -6.44 -14.07 -10.70
N VAL A 274 -6.68 -13.69 -9.44
CA VAL A 274 -7.33 -14.57 -8.43
C VAL A 274 -8.67 -15.11 -8.91
N GLU A 275 -9.46 -14.27 -9.58
CA GLU A 275 -10.72 -14.66 -10.21
C GLU A 275 -10.49 -15.08 -11.65
N ARG A 276 -10.83 -16.33 -11.97
CA ARG A 276 -10.66 -16.89 -13.33
C ARG A 276 -11.54 -16.19 -14.37
N ALA A 277 -12.72 -15.75 -13.93
CA ALA A 277 -13.68 -15.02 -14.74
C ALA A 277 -14.39 -13.99 -13.85
N ARG A 278 -14.67 -12.81 -14.39
CA ARG A 278 -15.39 -11.75 -13.69
C ARG A 278 -16.69 -11.45 -14.42
N THR A 279 -17.80 -11.44 -13.69
CA THR A 279 -19.13 -11.09 -14.20
C THR A 279 -19.63 -9.75 -13.64
N GLN A 280 -18.90 -9.18 -12.68
CA GLN A 280 -19.21 -7.92 -12.00
C GLN A 280 -17.96 -7.03 -11.94
N PRO A 281 -18.13 -5.70 -11.75
CA PRO A 281 -17.02 -4.80 -11.52
C PRO A 281 -16.15 -5.22 -10.32
N TYR A 282 -14.88 -4.85 -10.36
CA TYR A 282 -13.91 -5.19 -9.33
C TYR A 282 -12.92 -4.06 -9.10
N ILE A 283 -12.27 -4.06 -7.93
CA ILE A 283 -11.26 -3.07 -7.58
C ILE A 283 -9.97 -3.37 -8.37
N CYS A 284 -9.49 -2.38 -9.12
CA CYS A 284 -8.26 -2.46 -9.90
C CYS A 284 -7.30 -1.33 -9.49
N VAL A 285 -6.45 -1.64 -8.52
CA VAL A 285 -5.45 -0.69 -8.03
C VAL A 285 -4.25 -0.68 -8.95
N GLY A 286 -3.88 0.48 -9.48
CA GLY A 286 -2.67 0.67 -10.27
C GLY A 286 -1.43 0.93 -9.42
N GLY A 287 -0.27 1.08 -10.06
CA GLY A 287 0.98 1.38 -9.38
C GLY A 287 2.21 1.22 -10.26
N ARG A 288 3.35 1.67 -9.75
CA ARG A 288 4.66 1.52 -10.39
C ARG A 288 5.55 0.64 -9.53
N PHE A 289 6.09 -0.40 -10.13
CA PHE A 289 6.99 -1.34 -9.49
C PHE A 289 8.32 -1.35 -10.24
N LEU A 290 9.41 -1.28 -9.49
CA LEU A 290 10.76 -1.49 -9.96
C LEU A 290 11.44 -2.48 -9.04
N GLU A 291 11.82 -3.62 -9.57
CA GLU A 291 12.43 -4.70 -8.80
C GLU A 291 13.72 -5.12 -9.47
N THR A 292 14.78 -5.24 -8.69
CA THR A 292 16.07 -5.73 -9.17
C THR A 292 16.55 -6.86 -8.28
N ALA A 293 17.09 -7.91 -8.88
CA ALA A 293 17.83 -8.92 -8.14
C ALA A 293 19.23 -9.14 -8.68
N GLN A 294 20.14 -9.50 -7.78
CA GLN A 294 21.48 -9.96 -8.10
C GLN A 294 21.72 -11.28 -7.39
N ILE A 295 22.16 -12.27 -8.16
CA ILE A 295 22.54 -13.59 -7.65
C ILE A 295 23.99 -13.82 -8.04
N VAL A 296 24.88 -13.89 -7.06
CA VAL A 296 26.28 -14.25 -7.25
C VAL A 296 26.41 -15.75 -7.07
N LEU A 297 26.94 -16.45 -8.07
CA LEU A 297 27.19 -17.89 -8.02
C LEU A 297 28.70 -18.15 -7.84
N PRO A 298 29.08 -19.17 -7.05
CA PRO A 298 30.46 -19.63 -6.94
C PRO A 298 30.86 -20.39 -8.21
N GLU A 299 32.16 -20.55 -8.43
CA GLU A 299 32.71 -21.17 -9.65
C GLU A 299 32.24 -22.61 -9.88
N ASN A 300 31.92 -23.35 -8.80
CA ASN A 300 31.43 -24.72 -8.86
C ASN A 300 29.94 -24.84 -9.20
N ILE A 301 29.22 -23.72 -9.42
CA ILE A 301 27.80 -23.72 -9.81
C ILE A 301 27.67 -23.09 -11.19
N HIS A 302 27.22 -23.90 -12.16
CA HIS A 302 27.10 -23.49 -13.55
C HIS A 302 25.65 -23.32 -13.96
N ILE A 303 25.38 -22.28 -14.75
CA ILE A 303 24.07 -22.00 -15.32
C ILE A 303 23.87 -22.87 -16.56
N THR A 304 22.77 -23.62 -16.59
CA THR A 304 22.35 -24.47 -17.72
C THR A 304 21.32 -23.76 -18.60
N SER A 305 20.42 -22.99 -17.99
CA SER A 305 19.38 -22.26 -18.70
C SER A 305 18.99 -20.99 -17.93
N MET A 306 18.65 -19.94 -18.67
CA MET A 306 18.11 -18.68 -18.14
C MET A 306 16.83 -18.31 -18.87
N PRO A 307 15.93 -17.55 -18.21
CA PRO A 307 14.76 -16.98 -18.86
C PRO A 307 15.14 -16.00 -19.97
N ASP A 308 14.30 -15.90 -20.99
CA ASP A 308 14.40 -14.87 -22.02
C ASP A 308 13.83 -13.54 -21.52
N ASN A 309 14.30 -12.43 -22.08
CA ASN A 309 13.73 -11.11 -21.81
C ASN A 309 12.30 -11.02 -22.31
N LEU A 310 11.48 -10.21 -21.64
CA LEU A 310 10.09 -10.01 -21.98
C LEU A 310 9.70 -8.53 -21.94
N ASP A 311 9.27 -8.01 -23.09
CA ASP A 311 8.69 -6.68 -23.22
C ASP A 311 7.20 -6.80 -23.56
N LEU A 312 6.35 -6.23 -22.72
CA LEU A 312 4.90 -6.22 -22.88
C LEU A 312 4.36 -4.82 -22.71
N SER A 313 3.63 -4.34 -23.72
CA SER A 313 2.75 -3.18 -23.58
C SER A 313 1.34 -3.60 -23.95
N SER A 314 0.39 -3.29 -23.08
CA SER A 314 -1.05 -3.48 -23.29
C SER A 314 -1.80 -2.27 -22.72
N GLY A 315 -3.11 -2.21 -22.91
CA GLY A 315 -3.92 -1.03 -22.57
C GLY A 315 -3.62 -0.44 -21.19
N PHE A 316 -3.59 -1.27 -20.14
CA PHE A 316 -3.35 -0.83 -18.77
C PHE A 316 -1.93 -1.11 -18.25
N PHE A 317 -1.11 -1.90 -18.96
CA PHE A 317 0.14 -2.42 -18.42
C PHE A 317 1.32 -2.16 -19.33
N LYS A 318 2.43 -1.75 -18.72
CA LYS A 318 3.77 -1.79 -19.29
C LYS A 318 4.64 -2.66 -18.40
N TYR A 319 5.07 -3.80 -18.90
CA TYR A 319 5.92 -4.75 -18.19
C TYR A 319 7.20 -5.00 -18.97
N HIS A 320 8.34 -4.90 -18.29
CA HIS A 320 9.65 -5.20 -18.86
C HIS A 320 10.41 -6.11 -17.90
N ALA A 321 10.88 -7.25 -18.40
CA ALA A 321 11.76 -8.16 -17.71
C ALA A 321 13.07 -8.30 -18.46
N HIS A 322 14.17 -8.07 -17.75
CA HIS A 322 15.51 -8.21 -18.28
C HIS A 322 16.35 -9.13 -17.41
N TYR A 323 16.98 -10.12 -18.04
CA TYR A 323 17.88 -11.08 -17.44
C TYR A 323 19.24 -10.98 -18.11
N SER A 324 20.31 -10.94 -17.32
CA SER A 324 21.68 -10.92 -17.83
C SER A 324 22.63 -11.69 -16.93
N LEU A 325 23.69 -12.24 -17.52
CA LEU A 325 24.79 -12.90 -16.83
C LEU A 325 26.07 -12.11 -17.10
N ASP A 326 26.76 -11.73 -16.03
CA ASP A 326 28.13 -11.25 -16.08
C ASP A 326 29.08 -12.45 -15.88
N PRO A 327 29.76 -12.93 -16.92
CA PRO A 327 30.61 -14.12 -16.81
C PRO A 327 31.88 -13.86 -16.00
N ALA A 328 32.33 -12.60 -15.89
CA ALA A 328 33.55 -12.28 -15.15
C ALA A 328 33.34 -12.36 -13.63
N THR A 329 32.13 -12.04 -13.17
CA THR A 329 31.77 -12.03 -11.74
C THR A 329 30.78 -13.13 -11.36
N HIS A 330 30.48 -14.06 -12.28
CA HIS A 330 29.44 -15.09 -12.13
C HIS A 330 28.13 -14.54 -11.54
N THR A 331 27.75 -13.33 -11.97
CA THR A 331 26.62 -12.59 -11.39
C THR A 331 25.46 -12.53 -12.36
N ILE A 332 24.31 -13.07 -11.94
CA ILE A 332 23.04 -12.93 -12.64
C ILE A 332 22.40 -11.63 -12.17
N ARG A 333 21.92 -10.81 -13.11
CA ARG A 333 21.12 -9.61 -12.82
C ARG A 333 19.74 -9.77 -13.43
N ILE A 334 18.72 -9.51 -12.61
CA ILE A 334 17.31 -9.54 -12.98
C ILE A 334 16.77 -8.14 -12.74
N THR A 335 16.05 -7.57 -13.71
CA THR A 335 15.37 -6.28 -13.56
C THR A 335 13.97 -6.39 -14.12
N TRP A 336 12.97 -6.21 -13.26
CA TRP A 336 11.58 -6.18 -13.62
C TRP A 336 10.99 -4.78 -13.38
N THR A 337 10.23 -4.29 -14.33
CA THR A 337 9.42 -3.08 -14.17
C THR A 337 7.98 -3.38 -14.53
N LEU A 338 7.05 -2.86 -13.73
CA LEU A 338 5.61 -2.92 -14.03
C LEU A 338 5.01 -1.55 -13.78
N GLY A 339 4.42 -0.95 -14.81
CA GLY A 339 3.48 0.15 -14.68
C GLY A 339 2.08 -0.34 -14.95
N ALA A 340 1.19 -0.20 -13.98
CA ALA A 340 -0.24 -0.45 -14.12
C ALA A 340 -1.03 0.86 -13.97
N ASP A 341 -1.71 1.27 -15.03
CA ASP A 341 -2.53 2.48 -15.07
C ASP A 341 -3.91 2.18 -15.66
N PHE A 342 -4.92 2.15 -14.79
CA PHE A 342 -6.30 1.91 -15.17
C PHE A 342 -7.09 3.21 -15.37
N GLY A 343 -6.60 4.35 -14.86
CA GLY A 343 -7.33 5.63 -14.80
C GLY A 343 -8.59 5.63 -13.91
N LYS A 344 -8.91 4.53 -13.22
CA LYS A 344 -10.10 4.30 -12.39
C LYS A 344 -9.81 3.25 -11.32
N GLN A 345 -10.62 3.18 -10.26
CA GLN A 345 -10.52 2.11 -9.25
C GLN A 345 -11.49 0.96 -9.49
N ALA A 346 -12.58 1.18 -10.23
CA ALA A 346 -13.56 0.14 -10.55
C ALA A 346 -13.42 -0.30 -12.01
N CYS A 347 -12.84 -1.48 -12.23
CA CYS A 347 -12.72 -2.09 -13.55
C CYS A 347 -13.93 -2.98 -13.85
N SER A 348 -14.34 -2.98 -15.12
CA SER A 348 -15.39 -3.82 -15.66
C SER A 348 -14.89 -5.23 -16.01
N PRO A 349 -15.78 -6.22 -16.17
CA PRO A 349 -15.45 -7.50 -16.78
C PRO A 349 -14.70 -7.39 -18.12
N GLY A 350 -15.04 -6.39 -18.96
CA GLY A 350 -14.38 -6.17 -20.24
C GLY A 350 -12.94 -5.67 -20.10
N ASP A 351 -12.67 -4.82 -19.09
CA ASP A 351 -11.31 -4.40 -18.77
C ASP A 351 -10.45 -5.61 -18.36
N PHE A 352 -11.02 -6.53 -17.56
CA PHE A 352 -10.32 -7.77 -17.19
C PHE A 352 -10.01 -8.65 -18.39
N GLN A 353 -10.95 -8.84 -19.33
CA GLN A 353 -10.70 -9.61 -20.55
C GLN A 353 -9.61 -8.98 -21.43
N THR A 354 -9.55 -7.65 -21.47
CA THR A 354 -8.51 -6.89 -22.18
C THR A 354 -7.14 -7.06 -21.51
N ALA A 355 -7.10 -7.08 -20.17
CA ALA A 355 -5.91 -7.27 -19.36
C ALA A 355 -5.34 -8.70 -19.39
N LEU A 356 -6.22 -9.69 -19.50
CA LEU A 356 -5.91 -11.10 -19.23
C LEU A 356 -4.72 -11.66 -20.03
N PRO A 357 -4.55 -11.38 -21.35
CA PRO A 357 -3.39 -11.88 -22.10
C PRO A 357 -2.06 -11.35 -21.57
N ALA A 358 -2.00 -10.06 -21.19
CA ALA A 358 -0.79 -9.47 -20.63
C ALA A 358 -0.50 -10.05 -19.24
N LEU A 359 -1.51 -10.12 -18.37
CA LEU A 359 -1.38 -10.67 -17.02
C LEU A 359 -0.88 -12.12 -17.03
N ARG A 360 -1.40 -12.98 -17.92
CA ARG A 360 -0.95 -14.37 -18.03
C ARG A 360 0.51 -14.49 -18.50
N LYS A 361 0.95 -13.64 -19.43
CA LYS A 361 2.34 -13.62 -19.88
C LYS A 361 3.27 -13.14 -18.76
N THR A 362 2.89 -12.10 -18.02
CA THR A 362 3.64 -11.64 -16.84
C THR A 362 3.65 -12.69 -15.72
N GLU A 363 2.53 -13.37 -15.45
CA GLU A 363 2.47 -14.47 -14.47
C GLU A 363 3.42 -15.61 -14.86
N TRP A 364 3.47 -15.97 -16.15
CA TRP A 364 4.38 -16.98 -16.64
C TRP A 364 5.85 -16.58 -16.49
N ASP A 365 6.20 -15.34 -16.83
CA ASP A 365 7.56 -14.81 -16.72
C ASP A 365 8.02 -14.72 -15.25
N THR A 366 7.16 -14.22 -14.36
CA THR A 366 7.47 -14.12 -12.92
C THR A 366 7.61 -15.47 -12.21
N ARG A 367 7.25 -16.57 -12.89
CA ARG A 367 7.44 -17.96 -12.44
C ARG A 367 8.62 -18.65 -13.09
N GLN A 368 9.33 -18.01 -14.03
CA GLN A 368 10.50 -18.60 -14.66
C GLN A 368 11.61 -18.85 -13.63
N GLN A 369 12.42 -19.86 -13.93
CA GLN A 369 13.50 -20.30 -13.07
C GLN A 369 14.80 -20.31 -13.87
N ILE A 370 15.90 -20.02 -13.18
CA ILE A 370 17.24 -20.22 -13.68
C ILE A 370 17.64 -21.65 -13.33
N ILE A 371 18.06 -22.42 -14.32
CA ILE A 371 18.50 -23.81 -14.07
C ILE A 371 20.00 -23.78 -13.84
N VAL A 372 20.43 -24.23 -12.66
CA VAL A 372 21.84 -24.32 -12.29
C VAL A 372 22.24 -25.75 -11.93
N ARG A 373 23.53 -26.05 -11.99
CA ARG A 373 24.08 -27.35 -11.63
C ARG A 373 25.37 -27.16 -10.83
N MET A 374 25.45 -27.81 -9.68
CA MET A 374 26.68 -27.88 -8.90
C MET A 374 27.56 -29.00 -9.47
N THR A 375 28.83 -28.69 -9.74
CA THR A 375 29.85 -29.68 -10.06
C THR A 375 30.55 -30.13 -8.78
N SER A 376 30.80 -31.44 -8.69
CA SER A 376 31.51 -32.08 -7.59
C SER A 376 32.98 -31.71 -7.53
#